data_AF-A0A9N8YWT7-F1
#
_entry.id   AF-A0A9N8YWT7-F1
#
_cell.length_a   1.000
_cell.length_b   1.000
_cell.length_c   1.000
_cell.angle_alpha   90.00
_cell.angle_beta   90.00
_cell.angle_gamma   90.00
#
_symmetry.space_group_name_H-M   'P 1'
#
loop_
_entity.id
_entity.type
_entity.pdbx_description
1 polymer ?
#
loop_
_entity_poly.entity_id
_entity_poly.type
_entity_poly.pdbx_seq_one_letter_code
_entity_poly.pdbx_strand_id
1 'polypeptide(L)'
;MSNHDFLETFVKRIFVILLSLFVLTSIVGEASPLRSLHRRQKDQIPVPDADIREFKLWVKYASAAYCDVTDWKCGKACSGETAETRLIKFFTKTGPRDNNGYVAINDKEKAIIVGYRGTANVQGFINDIQFNQISFDNPKFKNAKVHFGFLATYNDTRKEITKLIKDLVKENPDYKVISTGHSLGGSLAVFQTLDLIGTPGLNPSNLLTYTYGEPRTGNKDFADFVKSTGYKFFRVVNENDIIPHLPPQDFKYDHYGPEFWVDP
;
A
#
# COMPACT_ATOMS: atom_id res chain seq x y z
N MET A 1 27.26 -12.99 -15.74
CA MET A 1 26.60 -12.02 -14.85
C MET A 1 26.82 -10.64 -15.46
N SER A 2 25.76 -9.93 -15.83
CA SER A 2 25.91 -8.56 -16.37
C SER A 2 26.28 -7.57 -15.25
N ASN A 3 26.82 -6.39 -15.59
CA ASN A 3 27.07 -5.33 -14.61
C ASN A 3 25.77 -4.91 -13.88
N HIS A 4 24.61 -5.04 -14.53
CA HIS A 4 23.30 -4.79 -13.96
C HIS A 4 22.94 -5.82 -12.88
N ASP A 5 23.15 -7.11 -13.16
CA ASP A 5 22.87 -8.20 -12.19
C ASP A 5 23.78 -8.12 -10.96
N PHE A 6 25.05 -7.72 -11.16
CA PHE A 6 25.99 -7.54 -10.05
C PHE A 6 25.57 -6.38 -9.14
N LEU A 7 25.21 -5.22 -9.73
CA LEU A 7 24.75 -4.06 -8.97
C LEU A 7 23.46 -4.36 -8.21
N GLU A 8 22.50 -5.02 -8.86
CA GLU A 8 21.25 -5.45 -8.23
C GLU A 8 21.50 -6.39 -7.04
N THR A 9 22.38 -7.38 -7.20
CA THR A 9 22.76 -8.32 -6.12
C THR A 9 23.48 -7.61 -4.98
N PHE A 10 24.39 -6.68 -5.28
CA PHE A 10 25.14 -5.93 -4.29
C PHE A 10 24.23 -5.02 -3.45
N VAL A 11 23.31 -4.31 -4.11
CA VAL A 11 22.34 -3.43 -3.47
C VAL A 11 21.41 -4.22 -2.54
N LYS A 12 20.91 -5.38 -2.96
CA LYS A 12 20.08 -6.26 -2.10
C LYS A 12 20.85 -6.71 -0.85
N ARG A 13 22.12 -7.11 -1.00
CA ARG A 13 22.96 -7.52 0.13
C ARG A 13 23.14 -6.40 1.17
N ILE A 14 23.32 -5.15 0.73
CA ILE A 14 23.37 -4.00 1.65
C ILE A 14 22.05 -3.88 2.42
N PHE A 15 20.91 -3.93 1.74
CA PHE A 15 19.61 -3.78 2.39
C PHE A 15 19.28 -4.92 3.36
N VAL A 16 19.73 -6.14 3.08
CA VAL A 16 19.58 -7.29 3.98
C VAL A 16 20.43 -7.14 5.24
N ILE A 17 21.67 -6.68 5.09
CA ILE A 17 22.56 -6.40 6.24
C ILE A 17 21.96 -5.29 7.11
N LEU A 18 21.43 -4.24 6.49
CA LEU A 18 20.73 -3.18 7.23
C LEU A 18 19.51 -3.76 7.97
N LEU A 19 18.61 -4.49 7.30
CA LEU A 19 17.40 -5.04 7.93
C LEU A 19 17.71 -6.03 9.07
N SER A 20 18.74 -6.86 8.94
CA SER A 20 19.13 -7.85 9.97
C SER A 20 19.79 -7.22 11.20
N LEU A 21 20.46 -6.08 11.07
CA LEU A 21 20.90 -5.26 12.21
C LEU A 21 19.70 -4.63 12.96
N PHE A 22 18.55 -4.44 12.30
CA PHE A 22 17.31 -3.88 12.87
C PHE A 22 16.39 -4.91 13.54
N VAL A 23 16.36 -6.17 13.07
CA VAL A 23 15.53 -7.23 13.71
C VAL A 23 16.01 -7.53 15.15
N LEU A 24 17.30 -7.34 15.44
CA LEU A 24 17.86 -7.50 16.79
C LEU A 24 17.32 -6.45 17.80
N THR A 25 16.84 -5.29 17.36
CA THR A 25 16.27 -4.27 18.24
C THR A 25 14.74 -4.29 18.32
N SER A 26 14.06 -5.10 17.49
CA SER A 26 12.59 -5.12 17.39
C SER A 26 11.93 -6.40 17.95
N ILE A 27 12.69 -7.28 18.62
CA ILE A 27 12.17 -8.44 19.37
C ILE A 27 11.55 -8.04 20.73
N VAL A 28 11.70 -6.79 21.17
CA VAL A 28 10.96 -6.27 22.33
C VAL A 28 9.79 -5.46 21.81
N GLY A 29 8.60 -6.06 21.87
CA GLY A 29 7.38 -5.47 21.31
C GLY A 29 6.99 -4.17 22.01
N GLU A 30 7.20 -3.05 21.32
CA GLU A 30 6.40 -1.84 21.42
C GLU A 30 6.32 -1.26 20.01
N ALA A 31 5.10 -1.16 19.46
CA ALA A 31 4.90 -0.28 18.31
C ALA A 31 5.24 1.13 18.79
N SER A 32 6.27 1.77 18.22
CA SER A 32 6.58 3.17 18.49
C SER A 32 5.28 3.97 18.40
N PRO A 33 4.93 4.73 19.45
CA PRO A 33 3.69 5.49 19.43
C PRO A 33 3.83 6.55 18.33
N LEU A 34 2.95 6.50 17.33
CA LEU A 34 2.77 7.52 16.29
C LEU A 34 2.45 8.89 16.98
N ARG A 35 3.46 9.55 17.54
CA ARG A 35 3.33 10.77 18.38
C ARG A 35 3.46 12.04 17.54
N SER A 36 4.19 12.00 16.43
CA SER A 36 4.30 13.11 15.48
C SER A 36 4.44 12.58 14.05
N LEU A 37 3.69 13.21 13.14
CA LEU A 37 3.75 12.96 11.70
C LEU A 37 4.09 14.28 10.99
N HIS A 38 5.05 14.23 10.08
CA HIS A 38 5.52 15.37 9.28
C HIS A 38 5.28 15.13 7.79
N ARG A 39 4.81 16.14 7.05
CA ARG A 39 4.76 16.05 5.59
C ARG A 39 6.15 16.34 5.03
N ARG A 40 6.68 15.47 4.15
CA ARG A 40 7.93 15.74 3.44
C ARG A 40 7.72 16.81 2.36
N GLN A 41 7.90 18.05 2.80
CA GLN A 41 8.28 19.18 1.98
C GLN A 41 9.51 19.79 2.68
N LYS A 42 10.26 20.67 2.02
CA LYS A 42 11.51 21.27 2.53
C LYS A 42 11.38 21.98 3.90
N ASP A 43 10.14 22.08 4.42
CA ASP A 43 9.71 22.91 5.54
C ASP A 43 9.07 22.15 6.72
N GLN A 44 9.17 20.80 6.80
CA GLN A 44 8.67 19.98 7.94
C GLN A 44 7.26 20.40 8.45
N ILE A 45 6.30 20.56 7.55
CA ILE A 45 4.97 21.07 7.92
C ILE A 45 4.26 20.02 8.79
N PRO A 46 3.82 20.38 10.02
CA PRO A 46 3.08 19.46 10.88
C PRO A 46 1.81 18.96 10.20
N VAL A 47 1.54 17.66 10.33
CA VAL A 47 0.31 17.06 9.81
C VAL A 47 -0.86 17.40 10.75
N PRO A 48 -2.00 17.89 10.25
CA PRO A 48 -3.17 18.16 11.08
C PRO A 48 -3.63 16.93 11.87
N ASP A 49 -4.08 17.12 13.12
CA ASP A 49 -4.54 16.02 13.99
C ASP A 49 -5.65 15.15 13.37
N ALA A 50 -6.50 15.75 12.52
CA ALA A 50 -7.53 15.03 11.81
C ALA A 50 -6.95 14.00 10.83
N ASP A 51 -5.91 14.38 10.09
CA ASP A 51 -5.23 13.47 9.16
C ASP A 51 -4.47 12.37 9.92
N ILE A 52 -3.89 12.71 11.08
CA ILE A 52 -3.24 11.71 11.97
C ILE A 52 -4.25 10.65 12.44
N ARG A 53 -5.47 11.05 12.81
CA ARG A 53 -6.53 10.09 13.20
C ARG A 53 -6.90 9.17 12.05
N GLU A 54 -7.06 9.70 10.84
CA GLU A 54 -7.33 8.89 9.65
C GLU A 54 -6.19 7.89 9.39
N PHE A 55 -4.92 8.31 9.45
CA PHE A 55 -3.79 7.40 9.30
C PHE A 55 -3.76 6.30 10.38
N LYS A 56 -4.10 6.64 11.63
CA LYS A 56 -4.22 5.65 12.73
C LYS A 56 -5.38 4.68 12.54
N LEU A 57 -6.46 5.10 11.91
CA LEU A 57 -7.59 4.22 11.61
C LEU A 57 -7.24 3.29 10.45
N TRP A 58 -6.78 3.82 9.32
CA TRP A 58 -6.55 3.02 8.12
C TRP A 58 -5.35 2.08 8.23
N VAL A 59 -4.37 2.37 9.10
CA VAL A 59 -3.29 1.41 9.40
C VAL A 59 -3.80 0.15 10.10
N LYS A 60 -4.88 0.24 10.91
CA LYS A 60 -5.51 -0.95 11.50
C LYS A 60 -6.07 -1.86 10.42
N TYR A 61 -6.73 -1.29 9.41
CA TYR A 61 -7.21 -2.05 8.25
C TYR A 61 -6.06 -2.65 7.42
N ALA A 62 -4.98 -1.89 7.18
CA ALA A 62 -3.79 -2.44 6.52
C ALA A 62 -3.17 -3.61 7.32
N SER A 63 -3.14 -3.50 8.65
CA SER A 63 -2.63 -4.54 9.56
C SER A 63 -3.53 -5.77 9.58
N ALA A 64 -4.85 -5.59 9.55
CA ALA A 64 -5.84 -6.68 9.54
C ALA A 64 -5.65 -7.64 8.35
N ALA A 65 -5.09 -7.16 7.23
CA ALA A 65 -4.84 -7.99 6.05
C ALA A 65 -3.79 -9.11 6.31
N TYR A 66 -3.03 -9.03 7.39
CA TYR A 66 -2.08 -10.07 7.81
C TYR A 66 -2.71 -11.21 8.62
N CYS A 67 -3.97 -11.06 9.04
CA CYS A 67 -4.72 -12.10 9.74
C CYS A 67 -5.68 -12.85 8.80
N ASP A 68 -6.13 -14.01 9.23
CA ASP A 68 -7.42 -14.54 8.79
C ASP A 68 -8.52 -13.71 9.47
N VAL A 69 -9.26 -12.93 8.67
CA VAL A 69 -10.31 -12.03 9.16
C VAL A 69 -11.71 -12.54 8.84
N THR A 70 -11.87 -13.84 8.58
CA THR A 70 -13.17 -14.47 8.27
C THR A 70 -14.25 -14.22 9.34
N ASP A 71 -13.85 -14.13 10.61
CA ASP A 71 -14.73 -13.76 11.72
C ASP A 71 -14.45 -12.34 12.28
N TRP A 72 -13.67 -11.56 11.53
CA TRP A 72 -13.16 -10.23 11.91
C TRP A 72 -12.48 -10.20 13.29
N LYS A 73 -11.66 -11.22 13.63
CA LYS A 73 -10.84 -11.23 14.85
C LYS A 73 -9.33 -11.20 14.55
N CYS A 74 -8.72 -10.04 14.69
CA CYS A 74 -7.27 -9.81 14.51
C CYS A 74 -6.69 -8.91 15.61
N GLY A 75 -6.98 -9.22 16.88
CA GLY A 75 -6.50 -8.45 18.03
C GLY A 75 -6.80 -6.95 17.92
N LYS A 76 -5.77 -6.10 18.13
CA LYS A 76 -5.92 -4.64 18.08
C LYS A 76 -6.45 -4.12 16.74
N ALA A 77 -6.15 -4.78 15.63
CA ALA A 77 -6.53 -4.35 14.29
C ALA A 77 -8.05 -4.46 14.01
N CYS A 78 -8.74 -5.38 14.68
CA CYS A 78 -10.20 -5.59 14.58
C CYS A 78 -10.95 -5.16 15.86
N SER A 79 -10.38 -4.25 16.65
CA SER A 79 -10.96 -3.80 17.91
C SER A 79 -11.13 -2.28 17.95
N GLY A 80 -11.97 -1.77 18.85
CA GLY A 80 -12.26 -0.35 18.96
C GLY A 80 -13.00 0.17 17.73
N GLU A 81 -12.43 1.16 17.04
CA GLU A 81 -13.04 1.82 15.86
C GLU A 81 -13.34 0.85 14.70
N THR A 82 -12.63 -0.27 14.61
CA THR A 82 -12.83 -1.26 13.54
C THR A 82 -13.69 -2.45 13.95
N ALA A 83 -14.18 -2.52 15.19
CA ALA A 83 -14.86 -3.70 15.74
C ALA A 83 -16.17 -4.07 15.03
N GLU A 84 -16.90 -3.07 14.52
CA GLU A 84 -18.20 -3.26 13.83
C GLU A 84 -18.05 -3.44 12.31
N THR A 85 -16.84 -3.73 11.84
CA THR A 85 -16.62 -3.97 10.41
C THR A 85 -17.21 -5.32 10.01
N ARG A 86 -18.00 -5.31 8.94
CA ARG A 86 -18.56 -6.50 8.32
C ARG A 86 -17.71 -6.92 7.14
N LEU A 87 -17.14 -8.12 7.23
CA LEU A 87 -16.44 -8.74 6.10
C LEU A 87 -17.42 -9.01 4.96
N ILE A 88 -17.08 -8.59 3.74
CA ILE A 88 -17.82 -8.94 2.52
C ILE A 88 -17.14 -10.11 1.82
N LYS A 89 -15.82 -10.07 1.71
CA LYS A 89 -15.03 -11.11 1.07
C LYS A 89 -13.64 -11.17 1.68
N PHE A 90 -13.20 -12.36 2.06
CA PHE A 90 -11.79 -12.67 2.25
C PHE A 90 -11.28 -13.41 1.02
N PHE A 91 -10.06 -13.11 0.57
CA PHE A 91 -9.46 -13.77 -0.58
C PHE A 91 -8.00 -14.12 -0.33
N THR A 92 -7.66 -15.34 -0.73
CA THR A 92 -6.32 -15.90 -0.63
C THR A 92 -5.95 -16.56 -1.94
N LYS A 93 -4.85 -16.12 -2.54
CA LYS A 93 -4.18 -16.80 -3.64
C LYS A 93 -2.81 -17.20 -3.15
N THR A 94 -2.66 -18.49 -2.89
CA THR A 94 -1.41 -19.12 -2.48
C THR A 94 -0.64 -19.58 -3.72
N GLY A 95 0.66 -19.33 -3.78
CA GLY A 95 1.50 -19.76 -4.90
C GLY A 95 2.84 -19.03 -4.92
N PRO A 96 3.56 -18.98 -6.07
CA PRO A 96 4.81 -18.24 -6.18
C PRO A 96 4.66 -16.74 -5.88
N ARG A 97 3.44 -16.22 -5.99
CA ARG A 97 3.06 -14.86 -5.61
C ARG A 97 1.82 -14.95 -4.73
N ASP A 98 2.02 -14.79 -3.43
CA ASP A 98 0.92 -14.73 -2.49
C ASP A 98 0.15 -13.42 -2.64
N ASN A 99 -1.15 -13.50 -2.99
CA ASN A 99 -2.06 -12.37 -2.96
C ASN A 99 -3.17 -12.65 -1.95
N ASN A 100 -3.15 -11.93 -0.83
CA ASN A 100 -4.13 -12.10 0.24
C ASN A 100 -4.70 -10.74 0.60
N GLY A 101 -5.98 -10.72 0.96
CA GLY A 101 -6.64 -9.49 1.32
C GLY A 101 -8.12 -9.70 1.58
N TYR A 102 -8.83 -8.59 1.71
CA TYR A 102 -10.26 -8.61 1.95
C TYR A 102 -10.96 -7.39 1.36
N VAL A 103 -12.28 -7.51 1.22
CA VAL A 103 -13.22 -6.41 1.06
C VAL A 103 -14.15 -6.43 2.25
N ALA A 104 -14.35 -5.29 2.89
CA ALA A 104 -15.18 -5.14 4.07
C ALA A 104 -15.95 -3.82 4.07
N ILE A 105 -16.98 -3.71 4.90
CA ILE A 105 -17.77 -2.50 5.09
C ILE A 105 -17.77 -2.11 6.56
N ASN A 106 -17.58 -0.83 6.84
CA ASN A 106 -17.83 -0.24 8.15
C ASN A 106 -18.87 0.88 8.00
N ASP A 107 -20.08 0.64 8.52
CA ASP A 107 -21.21 1.54 8.37
C ASP A 107 -21.06 2.82 9.20
N LYS A 108 -20.37 2.73 10.35
CA LYS A 108 -20.06 3.90 11.20
C LYS A 108 -19.12 4.87 10.50
N GLU A 109 -18.13 4.33 9.79
CA GLU A 109 -17.19 5.10 8.98
C GLU A 109 -17.72 5.43 7.57
N LYS A 110 -18.91 4.90 7.23
CA LYS A 110 -19.48 4.91 5.87
C LYS A 110 -18.44 4.56 4.82
N ALA A 111 -17.75 3.44 5.02
CA ALA A 111 -16.59 3.07 4.22
C ALA A 111 -16.72 1.66 3.66
N ILE A 112 -16.43 1.52 2.37
CA ILE A 112 -16.07 0.27 1.71
C ILE A 112 -14.55 0.20 1.73
N ILE A 113 -13.99 -0.83 2.36
CA ILE A 113 -12.56 -0.98 2.56
C ILE A 113 -12.07 -2.17 1.74
N VAL A 114 -11.00 -1.97 0.97
CA VAL A 114 -10.20 -3.05 0.40
C VAL A 114 -8.81 -3.02 1.00
N GLY A 115 -8.47 -4.09 1.72
CA GLY A 115 -7.19 -4.27 2.39
C GLY A 115 -6.35 -5.33 1.68
N TYR A 116 -5.14 -4.98 1.26
CA TYR A 116 -4.17 -5.92 0.69
C TYR A 116 -3.03 -6.21 1.64
N ARG A 117 -2.71 -7.50 1.79
CA ARG A 117 -1.56 -7.97 2.56
C ARG A 117 -0.28 -7.73 1.79
N GLY A 118 0.78 -7.36 2.51
CA GLY A 118 2.14 -7.44 1.98
C GLY A 118 2.72 -8.85 2.02
N THR A 119 4.03 -8.96 1.79
CA THR A 119 4.75 -10.23 1.94
C THR A 119 4.90 -10.60 3.41
N ALA A 120 4.62 -11.85 3.77
CA ALA A 120 4.76 -12.34 5.15
C ALA A 120 6.24 -12.46 5.59
N ASN A 121 7.14 -12.76 4.65
CA ASN A 121 8.59 -12.78 4.85
C ASN A 121 9.26 -11.60 4.13
N VAL A 122 9.33 -10.45 4.81
CA VAL A 122 9.92 -9.23 4.26
C VAL A 122 11.42 -9.40 3.97
N GLN A 123 12.14 -10.17 4.79
CA GLN A 123 13.58 -10.40 4.56
C GLN A 123 13.83 -11.23 3.30
N GLY A 124 13.04 -12.29 3.09
CA GLY A 124 13.04 -13.07 1.86
C GLY A 124 12.67 -12.22 0.65
N PHE A 125 11.66 -11.35 0.80
CA PHE A 125 11.29 -10.40 -0.25
C PHE A 125 12.46 -9.52 -0.68
N ILE A 126 13.25 -8.94 0.23
CA ILE A 126 14.40 -8.10 -0.14
C ILE A 126 15.49 -8.91 -0.87
N ASN A 127 15.69 -10.17 -0.48
CA ASN A 127 16.65 -11.05 -1.16
C ASN A 127 16.22 -11.38 -2.59
N ASP A 128 14.92 -11.64 -2.79
CA ASP A 128 14.39 -12.22 -4.03
C ASP A 128 13.76 -11.20 -4.98
N ILE A 129 13.43 -9.98 -4.50
CA ILE A 129 12.79 -8.94 -5.31
C ILE A 129 13.63 -8.66 -6.54
N GLN A 130 13.02 -8.67 -7.74
CA GLN A 130 13.71 -8.29 -8.97
C GLN A 130 13.21 -6.93 -9.44
N PHE A 131 14.10 -6.05 -9.89
CA PHE A 131 13.70 -4.67 -10.27
C PHE A 131 13.14 -4.56 -11.70
N ASN A 132 12.48 -5.61 -12.17
CA ASN A 132 11.92 -5.69 -13.51
C ASN A 132 10.68 -4.79 -13.65
N GLN A 133 10.74 -3.89 -14.63
CA GLN A 133 9.63 -3.01 -14.99
C GLN A 133 8.84 -3.57 -16.18
N ILE A 134 7.51 -3.45 -16.12
CA ILE A 134 6.60 -3.71 -17.23
C ILE A 134 5.81 -2.45 -17.57
N SER A 135 5.45 -2.27 -18.83
CA SER A 135 4.62 -1.14 -19.27
C SER A 135 3.27 -1.14 -18.54
N PHE A 136 2.87 0.03 -18.06
CA PHE A 136 1.55 0.30 -17.51
C PHE A 136 0.76 1.05 -18.59
N ASP A 137 -0.20 0.37 -19.21
CA ASP A 137 -0.90 0.90 -20.38
C ASP A 137 -1.68 2.17 -20.02
N ASN A 138 -1.25 3.30 -20.58
CA ASN A 138 -1.91 4.59 -20.43
C ASN A 138 -1.73 5.45 -21.70
N PRO A 139 -2.82 5.92 -22.34
CA PRO A 139 -2.73 6.69 -23.58
C PRO A 139 -1.96 8.01 -23.44
N LYS A 140 -2.03 8.66 -22.28
CA LYS A 140 -1.38 9.95 -22.00
C LYS A 140 0.05 9.77 -21.49
N PHE A 141 0.34 8.66 -20.81
CA PHE A 141 1.65 8.37 -20.21
C PHE A 141 2.23 7.08 -20.82
N LYS A 142 2.58 7.13 -22.11
CA LYS A 142 3.00 5.96 -22.91
C LYS A 142 4.25 5.25 -22.38
N ASN A 143 5.06 5.94 -21.59
CA ASN A 143 6.29 5.44 -20.98
C ASN A 143 6.11 5.05 -19.51
N ALA A 144 4.88 5.12 -18.97
CA ALA A 144 4.61 4.66 -17.62
C ALA A 144 4.94 3.17 -17.49
N LYS A 145 5.74 2.84 -16.49
CA LYS A 145 6.12 1.48 -16.16
C LYS A 145 5.97 1.24 -14.67
N VAL A 146 5.64 0.00 -14.31
CA VAL A 146 5.46 -0.44 -12.93
C VAL A 146 6.24 -1.71 -12.67
N HIS A 147 6.48 -2.02 -11.39
CA HIS A 147 7.13 -3.26 -11.01
C HIS A 147 6.30 -4.48 -11.46
N PHE A 148 6.91 -5.36 -12.26
CA PHE A 148 6.25 -6.53 -12.84
C PHE A 148 5.58 -7.40 -11.76
N GLY A 149 6.31 -7.72 -10.69
CA GLY A 149 5.80 -8.56 -9.62
C GLY A 149 4.57 -7.97 -8.94
N PHE A 150 4.52 -6.64 -8.77
CA PHE A 150 3.42 -6.00 -8.05
C PHE A 150 2.15 -6.00 -8.91
N LEU A 151 2.30 -5.63 -10.19
CA LEU A 151 1.17 -5.64 -11.13
C LEU A 151 0.66 -7.07 -11.38
N ALA A 152 1.57 -8.05 -11.48
CA ALA A 152 1.18 -9.44 -11.68
C ALA A 152 0.40 -9.99 -10.48
N THR A 153 0.86 -9.74 -9.25
CA THR A 153 0.13 -10.10 -8.03
C THR A 153 -1.25 -9.43 -7.99
N TYR A 154 -1.35 -8.14 -8.33
CA TYR A 154 -2.64 -7.43 -8.40
C TYR A 154 -3.61 -8.08 -9.41
N ASN A 155 -3.11 -8.39 -10.61
CA ASN A 155 -3.91 -8.95 -11.69
C ASN A 155 -4.56 -10.30 -11.34
N ASP A 156 -4.02 -11.07 -10.40
CA ASP A 156 -4.58 -12.35 -9.95
C ASP A 156 -5.99 -12.21 -9.34
N THR A 157 -6.34 -11.03 -8.80
CA THR A 157 -7.63 -10.74 -8.15
C THR A 157 -8.35 -9.52 -8.73
N ARG A 158 -7.64 -8.69 -9.53
CA ARG A 158 -8.10 -7.43 -10.12
C ARG A 158 -9.54 -7.45 -10.62
N LYS A 159 -9.89 -8.36 -11.54
CA LYS A 159 -11.22 -8.37 -12.18
C LYS A 159 -12.34 -8.61 -11.17
N GLU A 160 -12.15 -9.59 -10.29
CA GLU A 160 -13.16 -9.98 -9.30
C GLU A 160 -13.36 -8.89 -8.25
N ILE A 161 -12.26 -8.39 -7.67
CA ILE A 161 -12.30 -7.41 -6.58
C ILE A 161 -12.76 -6.03 -7.08
N THR A 162 -12.26 -5.57 -8.24
CA THR A 162 -12.74 -4.31 -8.85
C THR A 162 -14.23 -4.39 -9.17
N LYS A 163 -14.74 -5.53 -9.66
CA LYS A 163 -16.18 -5.68 -9.90
C LYS A 163 -16.97 -5.62 -8.58
N LEU A 164 -16.54 -6.37 -7.56
CA LEU A 164 -17.19 -6.39 -6.25
C LEU A 164 -17.29 -4.98 -5.66
N ILE A 165 -16.20 -4.21 -5.65
CA ILE A 165 -16.20 -2.85 -5.10
C ILE A 165 -17.16 -1.96 -5.90
N LYS A 166 -17.17 -2.05 -7.24
CA LYS A 166 -18.09 -1.27 -8.08
C LYS A 166 -19.57 -1.59 -7.81
N ASP A 167 -19.90 -2.83 -7.47
CA ASP A 167 -21.26 -3.20 -7.10
C ASP A 167 -21.62 -2.68 -5.70
N LEU A 168 -20.71 -2.78 -4.72
CA LEU A 168 -20.90 -2.20 -3.39
C LEU A 168 -21.08 -0.67 -3.42
N VAL A 169 -20.37 0.03 -4.31
CA VAL A 169 -20.52 1.49 -4.50
C VAL A 169 -21.93 1.84 -4.99
N LYS A 170 -22.54 1.02 -5.85
CA LYS A 170 -23.93 1.24 -6.29
C LYS A 170 -24.92 1.00 -5.16
N GLU A 171 -24.65 0.01 -4.31
CA GLU A 171 -25.50 -0.34 -3.16
C GLU A 171 -25.38 0.67 -2.01
N ASN A 172 -24.24 1.36 -1.90
CA ASN A 172 -23.91 2.27 -0.79
C ASN A 172 -23.42 3.64 -1.35
N PRO A 173 -24.29 4.44 -1.97
CA PRO A 173 -23.89 5.62 -2.75
C PRO A 173 -23.29 6.76 -1.93
N ASP A 174 -23.53 6.77 -0.61
CA ASP A 174 -22.97 7.76 0.33
C ASP A 174 -21.67 7.31 1.00
N TYR A 175 -21.13 6.14 0.62
CA TYR A 175 -19.93 5.57 1.24
C TYR A 175 -18.67 5.99 0.48
N LYS A 176 -17.58 6.19 1.24
CA LYS A 176 -16.23 6.33 0.69
C LYS A 176 -15.62 4.96 0.40
N VAL A 177 -14.75 4.89 -0.58
CA VAL A 177 -13.91 3.71 -0.86
C VAL A 177 -12.49 3.99 -0.38
N ILE A 178 -12.01 3.10 0.48
CA ILE A 178 -10.66 3.13 1.03
C ILE A 178 -9.87 1.94 0.49
N SER A 179 -8.85 2.21 -0.30
CA SER A 179 -7.83 1.21 -0.64
C SER A 179 -6.66 1.34 0.32
N THR A 180 -6.28 0.25 1.00
CA THR A 180 -5.17 0.29 1.95
C THR A 180 -4.32 -0.98 1.95
N GLY A 181 -3.07 -0.83 2.37
CA GLY A 181 -2.14 -1.94 2.50
C GLY A 181 -0.79 -1.49 3.02
N HIS A 182 -0.06 -2.46 3.57
CA HIS A 182 1.32 -2.27 4.05
C HIS A 182 2.31 -3.01 3.15
N SER A 183 3.53 -2.47 3.00
CA SER A 183 4.58 -3.05 2.16
C SER A 183 4.09 -3.26 0.72
N LEU A 184 4.29 -4.45 0.13
CA LEU A 184 3.73 -4.82 -1.18
C LEU A 184 2.23 -4.52 -1.31
N GLY A 185 1.45 -4.70 -0.24
CA GLY A 185 0.01 -4.43 -0.23
C GLY A 185 -0.34 -2.96 -0.50
N GLY A 186 0.56 -2.04 -0.16
CA GLY A 186 0.41 -0.63 -0.51
C GLY A 186 0.39 -0.42 -2.03
N SER A 187 1.32 -1.03 -2.77
CA SER A 187 1.33 -0.95 -4.25
C SER A 187 0.09 -1.58 -4.88
N LEU A 188 -0.44 -2.67 -4.31
CA LEU A 188 -1.70 -3.28 -4.76
C LEU A 188 -2.90 -2.33 -4.55
N ALA A 189 -2.95 -1.64 -3.40
CA ALA A 189 -3.99 -0.65 -3.10
C ALA A 189 -3.96 0.54 -4.07
N VAL A 190 -2.78 0.97 -4.54
CA VAL A 190 -2.65 2.00 -5.58
C VAL A 190 -3.28 1.55 -6.89
N PHE A 191 -2.94 0.35 -7.36
CA PHE A 191 -3.51 -0.18 -8.60
C PHE A 191 -5.03 -0.32 -8.49
N GLN A 192 -5.53 -0.77 -7.34
CA GLN A 192 -6.96 -0.88 -7.10
C GLN A 192 -7.69 0.46 -7.20
N THR A 193 -7.13 1.52 -6.62
CA THR A 193 -7.71 2.86 -6.74
C THR A 193 -7.68 3.37 -8.17
N LEU A 194 -6.57 3.19 -8.91
CA LEU A 194 -6.47 3.59 -10.31
C LEU A 194 -7.54 2.92 -11.18
N ASP A 195 -7.86 1.64 -10.92
CA ASP A 195 -8.90 0.87 -11.60
C ASP A 195 -10.34 1.30 -11.28
N LEU A 196 -10.52 2.00 -10.16
CA LEU A 196 -11.80 2.52 -9.70
C LEU A 196 -12.07 3.96 -10.19
N ILE A 197 -11.06 4.66 -10.69
CA ILE A 197 -11.24 5.99 -11.29
C ILE A 197 -12.23 5.91 -12.46
N GLY A 198 -13.19 6.83 -12.47
CA GLY A 198 -14.25 6.87 -13.48
C GLY A 198 -15.46 5.98 -13.17
N THR A 199 -15.45 5.26 -12.04
CA THR A 199 -16.65 4.58 -11.54
C THR A 199 -17.71 5.62 -11.14
N PRO A 200 -18.95 5.54 -11.63
CA PRO A 200 -20.03 6.42 -11.20
C PRO A 200 -20.21 6.38 -9.68
N GLY A 201 -20.32 7.56 -9.05
CA GLY A 201 -20.39 7.69 -7.59
C GLY A 201 -19.04 7.90 -6.90
N LEU A 202 -17.91 7.64 -7.57
CA LEU A 202 -16.58 7.91 -7.04
C LEU A 202 -15.95 9.16 -7.65
N ASN A 203 -15.30 9.94 -6.79
CA ASN A 203 -14.59 11.16 -7.12
C ASN A 203 -13.42 11.38 -6.13
N PRO A 204 -12.57 12.41 -6.33
CA PRO A 204 -11.39 12.62 -5.49
C PRO A 204 -11.64 12.80 -3.98
N SER A 205 -12.87 13.12 -3.54
CA SER A 205 -13.17 13.29 -2.11
C SER A 205 -13.59 11.99 -1.42
N ASN A 206 -14.03 10.96 -2.15
CA ASN A 206 -14.54 9.71 -1.58
C ASN A 206 -13.86 8.44 -2.10
N LEU A 207 -12.89 8.53 -3.02
CA LEU A 207 -11.99 7.43 -3.36
C LEU A 207 -10.58 7.79 -2.90
N LEU A 208 -10.12 7.11 -1.85
CA LEU A 208 -8.89 7.44 -1.12
C LEU A 208 -7.98 6.22 -1.02
N THR A 209 -6.67 6.45 -1.13
CA THR A 209 -5.66 5.41 -0.87
C THR A 209 -4.81 5.79 0.32
N TYR A 210 -4.64 4.85 1.26
CA TYR A 210 -3.71 4.98 2.38
C TYR A 210 -2.74 3.81 2.39
N THR A 211 -1.45 4.08 2.17
CA THR A 211 -0.41 3.05 2.15
C THR A 211 0.58 3.26 3.28
N TYR A 212 1.16 2.16 3.76
CA TYR A 212 2.11 2.15 4.87
C TYR A 212 3.37 1.38 4.47
N GLY A 213 4.54 1.99 4.56
CA GLY A 213 5.79 1.32 4.17
C GLY A 213 5.80 0.85 2.71
N GLU A 214 5.13 1.58 1.83
CA GLU A 214 4.95 1.20 0.42
C GLU A 214 6.26 1.34 -0.38
N PRO A 215 6.68 0.30 -1.13
CA PRO A 215 7.82 0.41 -2.04
C PRO A 215 7.49 1.32 -3.24
N ARG A 216 8.51 1.79 -3.96
CA ARG A 216 8.30 2.50 -5.24
C ARG A 216 7.59 1.59 -6.23
N THR A 217 6.36 1.94 -6.59
CA THR A 217 5.52 1.09 -7.45
C THR A 217 5.92 1.11 -8.92
N GLY A 218 6.45 2.24 -9.40
CA GLY A 218 6.75 2.42 -10.82
C GLY A 218 7.77 3.51 -11.09
N ASN A 219 7.93 3.84 -12.36
CA ASN A 219 8.86 4.88 -12.80
C ASN A 219 8.27 6.29 -12.64
N LYS A 220 9.07 7.29 -12.97
CA LYS A 220 8.67 8.70 -12.91
C LYS A 220 7.41 9.00 -13.74
N ASP A 221 7.26 8.43 -14.93
CA ASP A 221 6.07 8.65 -15.76
C ASP A 221 4.81 8.05 -15.14
N PHE A 222 4.92 6.89 -14.48
CA PHE A 222 3.83 6.34 -13.66
C PHE A 222 3.53 7.25 -12.47
N ALA A 223 4.56 7.80 -11.80
CA ALA A 223 4.36 8.69 -10.67
C ALA A 223 3.66 10.00 -11.06
N ASP A 224 4.07 10.58 -12.19
CA ASP A 224 3.44 11.77 -12.77
C ASP A 224 2.01 11.46 -13.25
N PHE A 225 1.75 10.26 -13.77
CA PHE A 225 0.41 9.79 -14.06
C PHE A 225 -0.47 9.76 -12.81
N VAL A 226 -0.04 9.08 -11.73
CA VAL A 226 -0.80 9.01 -10.48
C VAL A 226 -1.12 10.40 -9.95
N LYS A 227 -0.14 11.31 -9.97
CA LYS A 227 -0.33 12.72 -9.58
C LYS A 227 -1.35 13.44 -10.46
N SER A 228 -1.35 13.19 -11.77
CA SER A 228 -2.27 13.84 -12.72
C SER A 228 -3.74 13.44 -12.56
N THR A 229 -4.03 12.35 -11.85
CA THR A 229 -5.40 11.86 -11.65
C THR A 229 -6.24 12.81 -10.79
N GLY A 230 -5.61 13.61 -9.93
CA GLY A 230 -6.28 14.46 -8.95
C GLY A 230 -6.85 13.71 -7.73
N TYR A 231 -6.76 12.38 -7.70
CA TYR A 231 -7.17 11.56 -6.55
C TYR A 231 -6.09 11.56 -5.46
N LYS A 232 -6.50 11.27 -4.22
CA LYS A 232 -5.61 11.34 -3.05
C LYS A 232 -4.99 9.97 -2.76
N PHE A 233 -3.66 9.93 -2.83
CA PHE A 233 -2.85 8.80 -2.43
C PHE A 233 -1.92 9.24 -1.30
N PHE A 234 -2.21 8.79 -0.08
CA PHE A 234 -1.45 9.10 1.12
C PHE A 234 -0.43 7.98 1.38
N ARG A 235 0.86 8.32 1.30
CA ARG A 235 1.95 7.40 1.63
C ARG A 235 2.50 7.72 3.01
N VAL A 236 2.26 6.84 3.97
CA VAL A 236 2.81 6.92 5.32
C VAL A 236 4.07 6.06 5.38
N VAL A 237 5.16 6.69 5.79
CA VAL A 237 6.49 6.09 5.85
C VAL A 237 7.03 6.26 7.27
N ASN A 238 7.63 5.20 7.81
CA ASN A 238 8.46 5.31 9.01
C ASN A 238 9.87 5.66 8.53
N GLU A 239 10.52 6.64 9.16
CA GLU A 239 11.86 7.11 8.81
C GLU A 239 12.89 5.98 8.68
N ASN A 240 12.78 4.94 9.53
CA ASN A 240 13.71 3.82 9.55
C ASN A 240 13.29 2.63 8.67
N ASP A 241 12.17 2.73 7.95
CA ASP A 241 11.69 1.66 7.08
C ASP A 241 12.41 1.68 5.73
N ILE A 242 13.06 0.57 5.40
CA ILE A 242 13.82 0.42 4.15
C ILE A 242 12.93 0.15 2.93
N ILE A 243 11.71 -0.36 3.14
CA ILE A 243 10.84 -0.81 2.05
C ILE A 243 10.46 0.34 1.11
N PRO A 244 10.10 1.55 1.59
CA PRO A 244 9.89 2.72 0.74
C PRO A 244 11.10 3.14 -0.09
N HIS A 245 12.30 2.69 0.24
CA HIS A 245 13.50 2.96 -0.54
C HIS A 245 13.78 1.91 -1.63
N LEU A 246 12.91 0.91 -1.77
CA LEU A 246 12.98 -0.15 -2.78
C LEU A 246 11.81 -0.06 -3.77
N PRO A 247 12.01 -0.43 -5.05
CA PRO A 247 13.30 -0.51 -5.72
C PRO A 247 14.04 0.85 -5.74
N PRO A 248 15.38 0.88 -5.82
CA PRO A 248 16.15 2.13 -5.80
C PRO A 248 15.87 3.04 -7.02
N GLN A 249 16.07 4.35 -6.86
CA GLN A 249 15.87 5.32 -7.96
C GLN A 249 16.83 5.12 -9.13
N ASP A 250 18.02 4.55 -8.89
CA ASP A 250 18.99 4.23 -9.94
C ASP A 250 18.42 3.24 -10.98
N PHE A 251 17.48 2.39 -10.55
CA PHE A 251 16.72 1.48 -11.41
C PHE A 251 15.48 2.14 -12.04
N LYS A 252 15.45 3.48 -12.08
CA LYS A 252 14.38 4.31 -12.68
C LYS A 252 13.01 4.13 -12.03
N TYR A 253 12.99 3.86 -10.73
CA TYR A 253 11.78 3.89 -9.92
C TYR A 253 11.62 5.24 -9.24
N ASP A 254 10.39 5.71 -9.09
CA ASP A 254 10.09 6.95 -8.39
C ASP A 254 8.81 6.82 -7.56
N HIS A 255 8.70 7.64 -6.52
CA HIS A 255 7.47 7.73 -5.73
C HIS A 255 6.54 8.78 -6.32
N TYR A 256 5.24 8.51 -6.26
CA TYR A 256 4.21 9.52 -6.50
C TYR A 256 3.84 10.24 -5.21
N GLY A 257 3.15 11.37 -5.36
CA GLY A 257 2.39 12.01 -4.29
C GLY A 257 3.22 12.51 -3.08
N PRO A 258 2.54 13.15 -2.12
CA PRO A 258 3.16 13.56 -0.86
C PRO A 258 3.49 12.35 0.02
N GLU A 259 4.59 12.47 0.76
CA GLU A 259 5.05 11.51 1.75
C GLU A 259 4.78 12.05 3.16
N PHE A 260 4.28 11.22 4.06
CA PHE A 260 4.01 11.55 5.46
C PHE A 260 4.89 10.68 6.36
N TRP A 261 5.82 11.30 7.07
CA TRP A 261 6.81 10.65 7.91
C TRP A 261 6.33 10.58 9.34
N VAL A 262 6.35 9.39 9.93
CA VAL A 262 6.21 9.26 11.38
C VAL A 262 7.60 9.41 11.99
N ASP A 263 7.74 10.28 12.98
CA ASP A 263 8.99 10.35 13.74
C ASP A 263 9.14 9.10 14.63
N PRO A 264 10.38 8.64 14.88
CA PRO A 264 10.69 7.45 15.68
C PRO A 264 10.21 7.48 17.15
#